data_AF-A0A929GLC6-F1
#
_entry.id   AF-A0A929GLC6-F1
#
_cell.length_a   1.000
_cell.length_b   1.000
_cell.length_c   1.000
_cell.angle_alpha   90.00
_cell.angle_beta   90.00
_cell.angle_gamma   90.00
#
_symmetry.space_group_name_H-M   'P 1'
#
loop_
_entity.id
_entity.type
_entity.pdbx_description
1 polymer ?
#
loop_
_entity_poly.entity_id
_entity_poly.type
_entity_poly.pdbx_seq_one_letter_code
_entity_poly.pdbx_strand_id
1 'polypeptide(L)'
;MAKLKSLEDFRDEIDQCVKCGCCRAHCPAFGAEKHEGRVARGKIALADALLNGDVEMEERFLLDMSQCLLCGSCYAQCPNKVHTEDIVAATRREIAKRKGLSTFGKGVGTVLKNQGLMNLLAKGGGAFSKLLFKKIPEQSGLRLRFPAPFISSDRTLPPLTAKPFRERHPEIIPGDADQPTVLFFTGCGINYMYPDSGEALLKSLKFIGVTVIIPKA
;
A
#
# COMPACT_ATOMS: atom_id res chain seq x y z
N MET A 1 12.41 3.15 -18.09
CA MET A 1 11.46 2.46 -17.20
C MET A 1 11.54 0.99 -17.50
N ALA A 2 11.89 0.13 -16.54
CA ALA A 2 11.84 -1.31 -16.76
C ALA A 2 10.40 -1.71 -17.13
N LYS A 3 10.23 -2.40 -18.26
CA LYS A 3 8.92 -2.86 -18.72
C LYS A 3 8.42 -3.89 -17.70
N LEU A 4 7.32 -3.59 -17.02
CA LEU A 4 6.70 -4.54 -16.08
C LEU A 4 6.29 -5.80 -16.85
N LYS A 5 6.70 -6.97 -16.37
CA LYS A 5 6.35 -8.27 -16.96
C LYS A 5 4.83 -8.42 -17.15
N SER A 6 4.41 -9.02 -18.25
CA SER A 6 3.02 -9.43 -18.49
C SER A 6 2.65 -10.65 -17.64
N LEU A 7 1.38 -11.07 -17.59
CA LEU A 7 1.01 -12.31 -16.90
C LEU A 7 1.56 -13.55 -17.64
N GLU A 8 1.61 -13.49 -18.98
CA GLU A 8 2.17 -14.55 -19.83
C GLU A 8 3.64 -14.82 -19.49
N ASP A 9 4.39 -13.76 -19.17
CA ASP A 9 5.80 -13.85 -18.81
C ASP A 9 6.04 -14.68 -17.52
N PHE A 10 4.99 -15.01 -16.77
CA PHE A 10 5.04 -15.83 -15.56
C PHE A 10 4.60 -17.29 -15.76
N ARG A 11 4.36 -17.74 -16.98
CA ARG A 11 3.89 -19.12 -17.27
C ARG A 11 4.81 -20.19 -16.67
N ASP A 12 6.12 -20.09 -16.90
CA ASP A 12 7.09 -21.05 -16.36
C ASP A 12 7.12 -21.04 -14.82
N GLU A 13 6.95 -19.87 -14.20
CA GLU A 13 6.94 -19.71 -12.74
C GLU A 13 5.64 -20.23 -12.11
N ILE A 14 4.52 -20.14 -12.83
CA ILE A 14 3.24 -20.74 -12.45
C ILE A 14 3.35 -22.27 -12.41
N ASP A 15 3.97 -22.87 -13.43
CA ASP A 15 4.12 -24.33 -13.57
C ASP A 15 5.01 -24.96 -12.49
N GLN A 16 5.88 -24.18 -11.85
CA GLN A 16 6.68 -24.62 -10.70
C GLN A 16 5.84 -24.89 -9.44
N CYS A 17 4.57 -24.46 -9.40
CA CYS A 17 3.70 -24.68 -8.26
C CYS A 17 3.17 -26.12 -8.19
N VAL A 18 3.77 -26.94 -7.32
CA VAL A 18 3.34 -28.33 -7.07
C VAL A 18 2.12 -28.46 -6.14
N LYS A 19 1.44 -27.35 -5.82
CA LYS A 19 0.21 -27.30 -4.99
C LYS A 19 0.33 -27.95 -3.60
N CYS A 20 1.54 -28.07 -3.03
CA CYS A 20 1.82 -28.72 -1.74
C CYS A 20 1.10 -28.12 -0.53
N GLY A 21 0.73 -26.83 -0.58
CA GLY A 21 -0.02 -26.17 0.49
C GLY A 21 0.81 -25.53 1.60
N CYS A 22 2.16 -25.54 1.56
CA CYS A 22 3.00 -24.83 2.55
C CYS A 22 2.60 -23.36 2.74
N CYS A 23 2.25 -22.69 1.65
CA CYS A 23 1.80 -21.31 1.66
C CYS A 23 0.54 -21.04 2.50
N ARG A 24 -0.30 -22.07 2.73
CA ARG A 24 -1.53 -21.96 3.52
C ARG A 24 -1.26 -21.64 4.99
N ALA A 25 -0.24 -22.29 5.57
CA ALA A 25 0.08 -22.14 7.00
C ALA A 25 0.58 -20.73 7.35
N HIS A 26 1.14 -20.01 6.37
CA HIS A 26 1.77 -18.70 6.58
C HIS A 26 1.01 -17.54 5.93
N CYS A 27 -0.16 -17.80 5.34
CA CYS A 27 -0.97 -16.79 4.69
C CYS A 27 -1.88 -16.09 5.71
N PRO A 28 -1.72 -14.78 5.98
CA PRO A 28 -2.58 -14.07 6.92
C PRO A 28 -4.05 -14.01 6.45
N ALA A 29 -4.28 -13.89 5.14
CA ALA A 29 -5.63 -13.92 4.58
C ALA A 29 -6.33 -15.27 4.83
N PHE A 30 -5.57 -16.38 4.76
CA PHE A 30 -6.10 -17.69 5.11
C PHE A 30 -6.37 -17.83 6.61
N GLY A 31 -5.49 -17.28 7.46
CA GLY A 31 -5.71 -17.25 8.91
C GLY A 31 -7.02 -16.55 9.29
N ALA A 32 -7.37 -15.48 8.58
CA ALA A 32 -8.60 -14.73 8.80
C ALA A 32 -9.85 -15.41 8.22
N GLU A 33 -9.80 -15.82 6.95
CA GLU A 33 -11.01 -16.20 6.21
C GLU A 33 -11.13 -17.70 5.91
N LYS A 34 -10.04 -18.46 6.10
CA LYS A 34 -9.94 -19.91 5.86
C LYS A 34 -10.40 -20.33 4.46
N HIS A 35 -10.28 -19.45 3.47
CA HIS A 35 -10.74 -19.68 2.11
C HIS A 35 -9.59 -20.09 1.18
N GLU A 36 -9.66 -21.28 0.59
CA GLU A 36 -8.56 -21.86 -0.19
C GLU A 36 -8.21 -21.06 -1.46
N GLY A 37 -9.23 -20.60 -2.22
CA GLY A 37 -9.02 -19.76 -3.40
C GLY A 37 -8.28 -18.44 -3.13
N ARG A 38 -8.17 -18.02 -1.86
CA ARG A 38 -7.49 -16.79 -1.44
C ARG A 38 -6.05 -17.02 -0.99
N VAL A 39 -5.60 -18.27 -0.93
CA VAL A 39 -4.21 -18.67 -0.64
C VAL A 39 -3.35 -18.53 -1.89
N ALA A 40 -2.03 -18.46 -1.74
CA ALA A 40 -1.08 -18.41 -2.84
C ALA A 40 -1.32 -19.48 -3.93
N ARG A 41 -1.42 -20.77 -3.57
CA ARG A 41 -1.67 -21.83 -4.59
C ARG A 41 -3.02 -21.68 -5.29
N GLY A 42 -4.05 -21.23 -4.57
CA GLY A 42 -5.36 -20.93 -5.15
C GLY A 42 -5.27 -19.78 -6.16
N LYS A 43 -4.54 -18.71 -5.82
CA LYS A 43 -4.31 -17.58 -6.73
C LYS A 43 -3.47 -17.95 -7.93
N ILE A 44 -2.47 -18.80 -7.78
CA ILE A 44 -1.68 -19.32 -8.91
C ILE A 44 -2.59 -20.12 -9.84
N ALA A 45 -3.44 -21.00 -9.30
CA ALA A 45 -4.39 -21.76 -10.11
C ALA A 45 -5.41 -20.85 -10.83
N LEU A 46 -5.87 -19.79 -10.17
CA LEU A 46 -6.74 -18.78 -10.80
C LEU A 46 -6.01 -18.00 -11.89
N ALA A 47 -4.75 -17.62 -11.67
CA ALA A 47 -3.94 -16.92 -12.67
C ALA A 47 -3.67 -17.81 -13.90
N ASP A 48 -3.36 -19.08 -13.70
CA ASP A 48 -3.18 -20.07 -14.77
C ASP A 48 -4.48 -20.29 -15.56
N ALA A 49 -5.60 -20.50 -14.87
CA ALA A 49 -6.91 -20.64 -15.51
C ALA A 49 -7.28 -19.39 -16.33
N LEU A 50 -6.94 -18.18 -15.84
CA LEU A 50 -7.15 -16.95 -16.59
C LEU A 50 -6.25 -16.87 -17.84
N LEU A 51 -5.00 -17.34 -17.76
CA LEU A 51 -4.09 -17.41 -18.90
C LEU A 51 -4.61 -18.35 -19.99
N ASN A 52 -5.13 -19.51 -19.58
CA ASN A 52 -5.69 -20.51 -20.50
C ASN A 52 -7.06 -20.11 -21.07
N GLY A 53 -7.72 -19.09 -20.53
CA GLY A 53 -9.09 -18.73 -20.89
C GLY A 53 -10.14 -19.66 -20.29
N ASP A 54 -9.78 -20.45 -19.28
CA ASP A 54 -10.67 -21.38 -18.59
C ASP A 54 -11.65 -20.66 -17.64
N VAL A 55 -11.29 -19.45 -17.20
CA VAL A 55 -12.12 -18.62 -16.32
C VAL A 55 -12.20 -17.18 -16.81
N GLU A 56 -13.39 -16.62 -16.67
CA GLU A 56 -13.63 -15.20 -16.88
C GLU A 56 -13.40 -14.40 -15.59
N MET A 57 -13.20 -13.09 -15.74
CA MET A 57 -12.96 -12.18 -14.61
C MET A 57 -14.24 -11.84 -13.85
N GLU A 58 -15.01 -12.84 -13.43
CA GLU A 58 -16.25 -12.71 -12.68
C GLU A 58 -16.04 -12.14 -11.27
N GLU A 59 -17.12 -11.74 -10.60
CA GLU A 59 -17.05 -11.12 -9.26
C GLU A 59 -16.25 -11.97 -8.27
N ARG A 60 -16.45 -13.28 -8.27
CA ARG A 60 -15.72 -14.21 -7.39
C ARG A 60 -14.22 -14.20 -7.65
N PHE A 61 -13.82 -14.25 -8.92
CA PHE A 61 -12.42 -14.18 -9.33
C PHE A 61 -11.77 -12.88 -8.86
N LEU A 62 -12.44 -11.76 -9.12
CA LEU A 62 -11.98 -10.43 -8.73
C LEU A 62 -11.82 -10.32 -7.20
N LEU A 63 -12.81 -10.81 -6.44
CA LEU A 63 -12.77 -10.81 -4.99
C LEU A 63 -11.61 -11.66 -4.48
N ASP A 64 -11.46 -12.89 -4.93
CA ASP A 64 -10.39 -13.77 -4.46
C ASP A 64 -9.00 -13.22 -4.81
N MET A 65 -8.83 -12.66 -6.01
CA MET A 65 -7.59 -11.97 -6.38
C MET A 65 -7.34 -10.70 -5.57
N SER A 66 -8.37 -9.99 -5.12
CA SER A 66 -8.25 -8.75 -4.33
C SER A 66 -7.78 -8.98 -2.88
N GLN A 67 -7.98 -10.17 -2.32
CA GLN A 67 -7.64 -10.48 -0.92
C GLN A 67 -6.14 -10.71 -0.66
N CYS A 68 -5.30 -10.67 -1.70
CA CYS A 68 -3.84 -10.75 -1.50
C CYS A 68 -3.28 -9.43 -0.93
N LEU A 69 -2.57 -9.52 0.19
CA LEU A 69 -1.86 -8.37 0.78
C LEU A 69 -0.49 -8.10 0.13
N LEU A 70 -0.05 -8.93 -0.81
CA LEU A 70 1.29 -8.87 -1.42
C LEU A 70 2.43 -8.85 -0.38
N CYS A 71 2.25 -9.55 0.73
CA CYS A 71 3.20 -9.55 1.86
C CYS A 71 4.45 -10.44 1.66
N GLY A 72 4.51 -11.25 0.59
CA GLY A 72 5.65 -12.12 0.29
C GLY A 72 5.85 -13.34 1.21
N SER A 73 5.04 -13.50 2.27
CA SER A 73 5.16 -14.64 3.20
C SER A 73 5.11 -16.01 2.50
N CYS A 74 4.26 -16.14 1.48
CA CYS A 74 4.14 -17.37 0.69
C CYS A 74 5.40 -17.70 -0.13
N TYR A 75 6.07 -16.71 -0.71
CA TYR A 75 7.35 -16.90 -1.41
C TYR A 75 8.46 -17.30 -0.43
N ALA A 76 8.55 -16.61 0.71
CA ALA A 76 9.57 -16.89 1.72
C ALA A 76 9.56 -18.37 2.15
N GLN A 77 8.36 -18.94 2.30
CA GLN A 77 8.13 -20.30 2.77
C GLN A 77 7.97 -21.33 1.63
N CYS A 78 8.04 -20.91 0.37
CA CYS A 78 7.90 -21.81 -0.77
C CYS A 78 9.21 -22.60 -0.99
N PRO A 79 9.19 -23.94 -0.99
CA PRO A 79 10.37 -24.74 -1.35
C PRO A 79 10.82 -24.51 -2.80
N ASN A 80 9.84 -24.30 -3.70
CA ASN A 80 10.08 -24.09 -5.13
C ASN A 80 10.29 -22.62 -5.50
N LYS A 81 10.27 -21.69 -4.53
CA LYS A 81 10.49 -20.25 -4.74
C LYS A 81 9.61 -19.60 -5.81
N VAL A 82 8.35 -20.01 -5.88
CA VAL A 82 7.36 -19.40 -6.78
C VAL A 82 7.01 -17.99 -6.29
N HIS A 83 7.31 -16.98 -7.13
CA HIS A 83 7.05 -15.55 -6.91
C HIS A 83 5.55 -15.21 -7.02
N THR A 84 4.78 -15.70 -6.05
CA THR A 84 3.32 -15.58 -6.05
C THR A 84 2.87 -14.11 -6.05
N GLU A 85 3.55 -13.25 -5.29
CA GLU A 85 3.26 -11.82 -5.23
C GLU A 85 3.33 -11.15 -6.60
N ASP A 86 4.31 -11.53 -7.43
CA ASP A 86 4.49 -10.98 -8.77
C ASP A 86 3.46 -11.51 -9.75
N ILE A 87 3.13 -12.81 -9.69
CA ILE A 87 2.04 -13.43 -10.47
C ILE A 87 0.71 -12.73 -10.15
N VAL A 88 0.42 -12.53 -8.86
CA VAL A 88 -0.80 -11.84 -8.41
C VAL A 88 -0.81 -10.38 -8.87
N ALA A 89 0.32 -9.68 -8.78
CA ALA A 89 0.44 -8.31 -9.26
C ALA A 89 0.24 -8.23 -10.78
N ALA A 90 0.80 -9.15 -11.54
CA ALA A 90 0.61 -9.27 -12.99
C ALA A 90 -0.85 -9.54 -13.35
N THR A 91 -1.49 -10.46 -12.64
CA THR A 91 -2.92 -10.77 -12.82
C THR A 91 -3.79 -9.54 -12.53
N ARG A 92 -3.51 -8.79 -11.46
CA ARG A 92 -4.21 -7.54 -11.13
C ARG A 92 -4.03 -6.47 -12.20
N ARG A 93 -2.83 -6.37 -12.80
CA ARG A 93 -2.59 -5.46 -13.94
C ARG A 93 -3.44 -5.88 -15.14
N GLU A 94 -3.52 -7.17 -15.43
CA GLU A 94 -4.32 -7.69 -16.53
C GLU A 94 -5.82 -7.42 -16.33
N ILE A 95 -6.32 -7.64 -15.12
CA ILE A 95 -7.69 -7.24 -14.73
C ILE A 95 -7.91 -5.75 -14.99
N ALA A 96 -7.00 -4.89 -14.52
CA ALA A 96 -7.13 -3.44 -14.70
C ALA A 96 -7.06 -3.00 -16.17
N LYS A 97 -6.32 -3.73 -17.03
CA LYS A 97 -6.29 -3.46 -18.48
C LYS A 97 -7.62 -3.82 -19.15
N ARG A 98 -8.19 -4.99 -18.85
CA ARG A 98 -9.41 -5.49 -19.50
C ARG A 98 -10.69 -4.83 -18.98
N LYS A 99 -10.82 -4.67 -17.66
CA LYS A 99 -12.02 -4.08 -17.03
C LYS A 99 -11.91 -2.58 -16.73
N GLY A 100 -10.71 -2.02 -16.80
CA GLY A 100 -10.45 -0.66 -16.34
C GLY A 100 -10.50 -0.52 -14.81
N LEU A 101 -10.19 0.67 -14.33
CA LEU A 101 -10.41 1.05 -12.93
C LEU A 101 -11.82 1.61 -12.75
N SER A 102 -12.41 1.38 -11.58
CA SER A 102 -13.66 2.04 -11.17
C SER A 102 -13.50 3.57 -11.16
N THR A 103 -14.59 4.32 -11.30
CA THR A 103 -14.56 5.80 -11.27
C THR A 103 -13.91 6.32 -9.99
N PHE A 104 -14.23 5.69 -8.85
CA PHE A 104 -13.58 5.99 -7.57
C PHE A 104 -12.07 5.68 -7.62
N GLY A 105 -11.67 4.52 -8.14
CA GLY A 105 -10.26 4.15 -8.29
C GLY A 105 -9.48 5.09 -9.21
N LYS A 106 -10.10 5.56 -10.30
CA LYS A 106 -9.54 6.61 -11.17
C LYS A 106 -9.37 7.93 -10.42
N GLY A 107 -10.38 8.35 -9.65
CA GLY A 107 -10.32 9.56 -8.83
C GLY A 107 -9.19 9.52 -7.80
N VAL A 108 -9.10 8.42 -7.03
CA VAL A 108 -8.00 8.19 -6.09
C VAL A 108 -6.65 8.19 -6.80
N GLY A 109 -6.53 7.51 -7.95
CA GLY A 109 -5.32 7.50 -8.75
C GLY A 109 -4.90 8.88 -9.24
N THR A 110 -5.83 9.72 -9.68
CA THR A 110 -5.56 11.12 -10.10
C THR A 110 -5.09 11.96 -8.93
N VAL A 111 -5.74 11.82 -7.77
CA VAL A 111 -5.37 12.51 -6.53
C VAL A 111 -3.95 12.11 -6.11
N LEU A 112 -3.66 10.81 -6.00
CA LEU A 112 -2.34 10.31 -5.59
C LEU A 112 -1.21 10.68 -6.54
N LYS A 113 -1.49 10.83 -7.84
CA LYS A 113 -0.50 11.28 -8.84
C LYS A 113 -0.16 12.77 -8.71
N ASN A 114 -1.05 13.58 -8.17
CA ASN A 114 -0.88 15.03 -8.10
C ASN A 114 -0.56 15.46 -6.66
N GLN A 115 0.72 15.77 -6.41
CA GLN A 115 1.17 16.19 -5.08
C GLN A 115 0.54 17.51 -4.60
N GLY A 116 0.27 18.45 -5.51
CA GLY A 116 -0.40 19.71 -5.17
C GLY A 116 -1.82 19.48 -4.65
N LEU A 117 -2.57 18.60 -5.33
CA LEU A 117 -3.91 18.20 -4.93
C LEU A 117 -3.89 17.43 -3.60
N MET A 118 -2.94 16.50 -3.41
CA MET A 118 -2.74 15.80 -2.14
C MET A 118 -2.43 16.77 -1.00
N ASN A 119 -1.55 17.73 -1.22
CA ASN A 119 -1.23 18.77 -0.23
C ASN A 119 -2.49 19.56 0.15
N LEU A 120 -3.27 20.01 -0.84
CA LEU A 120 -4.50 20.77 -0.60
C LEU A 120 -5.51 19.96 0.21
N LEU A 121 -5.78 18.71 -0.21
CA LEU A 121 -6.73 17.83 0.45
C LEU A 121 -6.28 17.44 1.85
N ALA A 122 -5.00 17.18 2.06
CA ALA A 122 -4.45 16.86 3.38
C ALA A 122 -4.52 18.06 4.32
N LYS A 123 -4.21 19.27 3.85
CA LYS A 123 -4.33 20.51 4.63
C LYS A 123 -5.78 20.78 5.04
N GLY A 124 -6.70 20.69 4.07
CA GLY A 124 -8.14 20.81 4.34
C GLY A 124 -8.61 19.75 5.32
N GLY A 125 -8.32 18.48 5.05
CA GLY A 125 -8.66 17.36 5.92
C GLY A 125 -8.08 17.51 7.33
N GLY A 126 -6.87 18.05 7.46
CA GLY A 126 -6.23 18.34 8.74
C GLY A 126 -6.87 19.50 9.50
N ALA A 127 -7.25 20.59 8.82
CA ALA A 127 -7.97 21.70 9.43
C ALA A 127 -9.36 21.27 9.93
N PHE A 128 -10.05 20.44 9.15
CA PHE A 128 -11.35 19.87 9.50
C PHE A 128 -11.26 18.58 10.32
N SER A 129 -10.06 18.10 10.65
CA SER A 129 -9.86 16.80 11.31
C SER A 129 -10.50 16.74 12.69
N LYS A 130 -10.49 17.85 13.44
CA LYS A 130 -11.16 17.93 14.74
C LYS A 130 -12.68 17.91 14.65
N LEU A 131 -13.26 18.21 13.49
CA LEU A 131 -14.70 18.17 13.25
C LEU A 131 -15.12 16.80 12.69
N LEU A 132 -14.35 16.28 11.73
CA LEU A 132 -14.62 15.03 11.02
C LEU A 132 -14.13 13.76 11.76
N PHE A 133 -13.03 13.87 12.52
CA PHE A 133 -12.31 12.75 13.16
C PHE A 133 -12.11 12.96 14.69
N LYS A 134 -12.92 13.80 15.36
CA LYS A 134 -12.85 13.96 16.83
C LYS A 134 -13.00 12.58 17.51
N LYS A 135 -12.02 12.21 18.34
CA LYS A 135 -12.05 10.97 19.13
C LYS A 135 -13.35 10.91 19.96
N ILE A 136 -14.21 9.96 19.63
CA ILE A 136 -15.34 9.53 20.48
C ILE A 136 -14.71 8.63 21.58
N PRO A 137 -15.13 8.75 22.86
CA PRO A 137 -14.48 8.10 24.01
C PRO A 137 -14.13 6.62 23.81
N GLU A 138 -13.07 6.15 24.51
CA GLU A 138 -12.32 4.90 24.26
C GLU A 138 -13.14 3.60 24.23
N GLN A 139 -14.38 3.60 24.72
CA GLN A 139 -15.33 2.48 24.59
C GLN A 139 -15.92 2.36 23.16
N SER A 140 -15.66 3.33 22.27
CA SER A 140 -16.31 3.47 20.95
C SER A 140 -15.46 3.03 19.75
N GLY A 141 -14.20 2.63 19.94
CA GLY A 141 -13.37 2.05 18.87
C GLY A 141 -13.23 2.90 17.60
N LEU A 142 -12.72 4.15 17.71
CA LEU A 142 -12.19 4.97 16.59
C LEU A 142 -12.86 4.79 15.21
N ARG A 143 -14.19 4.91 15.20
CA ARG A 143 -15.01 4.92 13.97
C ARG A 143 -15.09 6.33 13.40
N LEU A 144 -15.24 6.42 12.08
CA LEU A 144 -15.53 7.70 11.42
C LEU A 144 -16.85 8.28 11.95
N ARG A 145 -16.85 9.54 12.39
CA ARG A 145 -18.08 10.22 12.85
C ARG A 145 -19.11 10.35 11.74
N PHE A 146 -18.63 10.51 10.50
CA PHE A 146 -19.43 10.52 9.30
C PHE A 146 -18.97 9.39 8.38
N PRO A 147 -19.85 8.50 7.91
CA PRO A 147 -19.47 7.50 6.94
C PRO A 147 -19.01 8.20 5.66
N ALA A 148 -17.73 8.09 5.33
CA ALA A 148 -17.26 8.51 4.01
C ALA A 148 -17.81 7.50 2.99
N PRO A 149 -18.46 7.95 1.90
CA PRO A 149 -18.91 7.03 0.86
C PRO A 149 -17.73 6.20 0.38
N PHE A 150 -17.94 4.89 0.21
CA PHE A 150 -16.92 3.91 -0.18
C PHE A 150 -15.83 3.56 0.86
N ILE A 151 -15.91 4.08 2.09
CA ILE A 151 -15.06 3.66 3.22
C ILE A 151 -15.94 3.00 4.26
N SER A 152 -15.63 1.77 4.63
CA SER A 152 -16.39 1.05 5.65
C SER A 152 -16.21 1.72 7.02
N SER A 153 -17.29 1.78 7.80
CA SER A 153 -17.35 2.52 9.07
C SER A 153 -16.49 1.94 10.18
N ASP A 154 -16.00 0.71 9.99
CA ASP A 154 -15.05 -0.01 10.83
C ASP A 154 -13.59 0.36 10.56
N ARG A 155 -13.31 1.19 9.56
CA ARG A 155 -11.95 1.66 9.26
C ARG A 155 -11.56 2.82 10.16
N THR A 156 -10.44 2.67 10.85
CA THR A 156 -9.77 3.76 11.55
C THR A 156 -8.86 4.51 10.59
N LEU A 157 -9.14 5.80 10.37
CA LEU A 157 -8.24 6.70 9.65
C LEU A 157 -7.40 7.50 10.65
N PRO A 158 -6.07 7.57 10.47
CA PRO A 158 -5.26 8.45 11.29
C PRO A 158 -5.62 9.92 11.02
N PRO A 159 -5.51 10.80 12.03
CA PRO A 159 -5.74 12.21 11.83
C PRO A 159 -4.73 12.77 10.82
N LEU A 160 -5.22 13.56 9.86
CA LEU A 160 -4.37 14.29 8.92
C LEU A 160 -3.84 15.57 9.58
N THR A 161 -2.65 15.99 9.19
CA THR A 161 -2.07 17.26 9.65
C THR A 161 -2.41 18.42 8.72
N ALA A 162 -2.78 19.57 9.30
CA ALA A 162 -3.01 20.81 8.55
C ALA A 162 -1.71 21.43 8.01
N LYS A 163 -0.55 21.07 8.56
CA LYS A 163 0.76 21.54 8.11
C LYS A 163 1.66 20.35 7.78
N PRO A 164 1.80 19.97 6.50
CA PRO A 164 2.60 18.82 6.08
C PRO A 164 4.05 18.95 6.53
N PHE A 165 4.71 17.82 6.81
CA PHE A 165 6.08 17.78 7.33
C PHE A 165 7.09 18.55 6.46
N ARG A 166 7.03 18.38 5.13
CA ARG A 166 7.93 19.06 4.17
C ARG A 166 7.83 20.59 4.20
N GLU A 167 6.73 21.14 4.72
CA GLU A 167 6.53 22.58 4.87
C GLU A 167 6.93 23.10 6.25
N ARG A 168 7.27 22.21 7.18
CA ARG A 168 7.74 22.58 8.54
C ARG A 168 9.23 22.88 8.57
N HIS A 169 9.98 22.36 7.60
CA HIS A 169 11.43 22.41 7.57
C HIS A 169 11.96 22.98 6.24
N PRO A 170 13.15 23.61 6.26
CA PRO A 170 13.86 23.94 5.03
C PRO A 170 14.27 22.66 4.28
N GLU A 171 14.60 22.82 3.00
CA GLU A 171 15.08 21.71 2.17
C GLU A 171 16.44 21.19 2.62
N ILE A 172 17.29 22.07 3.13
CA ILE A 172 18.61 21.72 3.66
C ILE A 172 18.67 22.14 5.12
N ILE A 173 19.02 21.20 5.97
CA ILE A 173 19.30 21.40 7.39
C ILE A 173 20.80 21.16 7.55
N PRO A 174 21.62 22.22 7.76
CA PRO A 174 23.06 22.07 7.85
C PRO A 174 23.46 21.30 9.11
N GLY A 175 24.49 20.46 8.97
CA GLY A 175 25.20 19.81 10.06
C GLY A 175 26.67 20.27 10.11
N ASP A 176 27.51 19.50 10.80
CA ASP A 176 28.95 19.76 10.92
C ASP A 176 29.69 19.41 9.62
N ALA A 177 30.77 20.13 9.33
CA ALA A 177 31.51 20.02 8.06
C ALA A 177 32.10 18.62 7.80
N ASP A 178 32.45 17.89 8.87
CA ASP A 178 33.08 16.57 8.79
C ASP A 178 32.06 15.40 8.83
N GLN A 179 30.76 15.70 8.85
CA GLN A 179 29.70 14.70 8.96
C GLN A 179 29.07 14.36 7.60
N PRO A 180 28.58 13.12 7.40
CA PRO A 180 27.95 12.72 6.15
C PRO A 180 26.64 13.48 5.89
N THR A 181 26.26 13.56 4.62
CA THR A 181 24.94 14.09 4.21
C THR A 181 23.92 12.97 4.10
N VAL A 182 22.76 13.15 4.72
CA VAL A 182 21.63 12.21 4.71
C VAL A 182 20.48 12.77 3.87
N LEU A 183 20.02 11.98 2.91
CA LEU A 183 18.83 12.28 2.12
C LEU A 183 17.60 11.65 2.76
N PHE A 184 16.66 12.46 3.26
CA PHE A 184 15.49 11.98 3.98
C PHE A 184 14.21 12.05 3.13
N PHE A 185 13.78 10.88 2.65
CA PHE A 185 12.50 10.72 1.96
C PHE A 185 11.35 10.48 2.94
N THR A 186 10.49 11.48 3.09
CA THR A 186 9.41 11.47 4.09
C THR A 186 8.22 10.56 3.72
N GLY A 187 8.00 10.31 2.42
CA GLY A 187 6.79 9.61 1.95
C GLY A 187 5.48 10.32 2.33
N CYS A 188 4.33 9.71 2.02
CA CYS A 188 3.02 10.29 2.36
C CYS A 188 2.69 10.13 3.85
N GLY A 189 3.15 9.05 4.48
CA GLY A 189 2.90 8.75 5.89
C GLY A 189 3.44 9.81 6.82
N ILE A 190 4.76 10.06 6.79
CA ILE A 190 5.39 11.08 7.63
C ILE A 190 4.91 12.48 7.19
N ASN A 191 4.72 12.71 5.89
CA ASN A 191 4.34 14.05 5.43
C ASN A 191 2.94 14.48 5.88
N TYR A 192 1.95 13.59 5.85
CA TYR A 192 0.54 13.95 6.06
C TYR A 192 -0.11 13.37 7.32
N MET A 193 0.35 12.22 7.82
CA MET A 193 -0.31 11.48 8.90
C MET A 193 0.51 11.49 10.19
N TYR A 194 1.81 11.25 10.09
CA TYR A 194 2.72 11.09 11.23
C TYR A 194 3.94 12.02 11.15
N PRO A 195 3.74 13.35 11.07
CA PRO A 195 4.84 14.30 10.99
C PRO A 195 5.76 14.22 12.21
N ASP A 196 5.23 13.87 13.39
CA ASP A 196 5.99 13.77 14.63
C ASP A 196 7.05 12.66 14.57
N SER A 197 6.82 11.59 13.80
CA SER A 197 7.83 10.56 13.53
C SER A 197 9.01 11.14 12.75
N GLY A 198 8.73 12.04 11.79
CA GLY A 198 9.77 12.78 11.06
C GLY A 198 10.51 13.77 11.95
N GLU A 199 9.81 14.44 12.87
CA GLU A 199 10.43 15.35 13.84
C GLU A 199 11.39 14.61 14.77
N ALA A 200 10.98 13.44 15.27
CA ALA A 200 11.82 12.59 16.10
C ALA A 200 13.09 12.17 15.36
N LEU A 201 12.97 11.75 14.09
CA LEU A 201 14.12 11.41 13.27
C LEU A 201 15.05 12.61 13.05
N LEU A 202 14.51 13.79 12.72
CA LEU A 202 15.32 15.00 12.54
C LEU A 202 16.06 15.41 13.82
N LYS A 203 15.43 15.25 15.00
CA LYS A 203 16.11 15.49 16.28
C LYS A 203 17.31 14.56 16.45
N SER A 204 17.15 13.27 16.16
CA SER A 204 18.26 12.30 16.22
C SER A 204 19.37 12.64 15.23
N LEU A 205 19.03 12.99 13.98
CA LEU A 205 20.03 13.35 12.97
C LEU A 205 20.78 14.64 13.31
N LYS A 206 20.07 15.65 13.83
CA LYS A 206 20.68 16.89 14.32
C LYS A 206 21.61 16.64 15.51
N PHE A 207 21.24 15.73 16.42
CA PHE A 207 22.09 15.35 17.54
C PHE A 207 23.40 14.69 17.08
N ILE A 208 23.38 13.91 15.99
CA ILE A 208 24.57 13.31 15.39
C ILE A 208 25.42 14.37 14.65
N GLY A 209 24.84 15.51 14.29
CA GLY A 209 25.51 16.59 13.56
C GLY A 209 25.53 16.39 12.04
N VAL A 210 24.72 15.49 11.48
CA VAL A 210 24.69 15.26 10.02
C VAL A 210 23.91 16.34 9.27
N THR A 211 24.35 16.65 8.05
CA THR A 211 23.57 17.50 7.14
C THR A 211 22.40 16.70 6.59
N VAL A 212 21.18 17.23 6.69
CA VAL A 212 19.96 16.55 6.21
C VAL A 212 19.36 17.30 5.04
N ILE A 213 19.15 16.60 3.92
CA ILE A 213 18.43 17.11 2.76
C ILE A 213 17.04 16.46 2.74
N ILE A 214 16.00 17.30 2.74
CA ILE A 214 14.60 16.90 2.61
C ILE A 214 14.12 17.38 1.24
N PRO A 215 14.11 16.51 0.21
CA PRO A 215 13.72 16.92 -1.13
C PRO A 215 12.32 17.54 -1.14
N LYS A 216 12.24 18.76 -1.67
CA LYS A 216 10.96 19.31 -2.12
C LYS A 216 10.66 18.65 -3.45
N ALA A 217 9.46 18.09 -3.57
CA ALA A 217 9.09 17.34 -4.77
C ALA A 217 8.94 18.24 -5.99
#